data_AF-A0A8J2RWV2-F1
#
_entry.id   AF-A0A8J2RWV2-F1
#
_cell.length_a   1.000
_cell.length_b   1.000
_cell.length_c   1.000
_cell.angle_alpha   90.00
_cell.angle_beta   90.00
_cell.angle_gamma   90.00
#
_symmetry.space_group_name_H-M   'P 1'
#
loop_
_entity.id
_entity.type
_entity.pdbx_description
1 polymer ?
#
loop_
_entity_poly.entity_id
_entity_poly.type
_entity_poly.pdbx_seq_one_letter_code
_entity_poly.pdbx_strand_id
1 'polypeptide(L)'
;MFGFGGKSTPEPAPEPAYSVDLGSESSFSHSTSSSNFMESSSSASEDAELQRHLMREQQRAQFQEQINKFNDICWETCIDKPSSRLDSKTETCIVNCVNRFIDLNLFCAQKFAQMIQQNGGF
;
A
#
# COMPACT_ATOMS: atom_id res chain seq x y z
N MET A 1 44.06 -28.94 0.70
CA MET A 1 43.25 -28.66 -0.50
C MET A 1 42.06 -27.84 -0.03
N PHE A 2 42.09 -26.52 -0.24
CA PHE A 2 41.12 -25.57 0.32
C PHE A 2 40.27 -24.96 -0.80
N GLY A 3 38.94 -24.96 -0.59
CA GLY A 3 38.01 -23.90 -1.01
C GLY A 3 37.51 -23.91 -2.46
N PHE A 4 36.29 -23.49 -2.81
CA PHE A 4 35.15 -22.94 -2.06
C PHE A 4 33.88 -23.14 -2.93
N GLY A 5 32.77 -23.48 -2.28
CA GLY A 5 31.44 -23.51 -2.91
C GLY A 5 30.85 -22.11 -3.04
N GLY A 6 30.20 -21.85 -4.18
CA GLY A 6 29.35 -20.67 -4.40
C GLY A 6 27.88 -21.06 -4.37
N LYS A 7 27.18 -20.67 -3.30
CA LYS A 7 25.71 -20.76 -3.19
C LYS A 7 25.15 -19.37 -3.48
N SER A 8 24.48 -19.20 -4.61
CA SER A 8 23.70 -17.99 -4.92
C SER A 8 22.42 -17.99 -4.09
N THR A 9 22.39 -17.16 -3.06
CA THR A 9 21.13 -16.82 -2.36
C THR A 9 20.35 -15.82 -3.21
N PRO A 10 19.05 -16.02 -3.45
CA PRO A 10 18.19 -15.00 -4.03
C PRO A 10 18.19 -13.75 -3.15
N GLU A 11 18.31 -12.58 -3.78
CA GLU A 11 18.15 -11.28 -3.16
C GLU A 11 16.75 -11.20 -2.50
N PRO A 12 16.64 -10.80 -1.21
CA PRO A 12 15.35 -10.65 -0.58
C PRO A 12 14.57 -9.52 -1.27
N ALA A 13 13.32 -9.80 -1.63
CA ALA A 13 12.41 -8.81 -2.18
C ALA A 13 12.35 -7.57 -1.27
N PRO A 14 12.25 -6.34 -1.82
CA PRO A 14 12.18 -5.13 -1.01
C PRO A 14 10.99 -5.24 -0.05
N GLU A 15 11.27 -5.16 1.24
CA GLU A 15 10.24 -5.15 2.27
C GLU A 15 9.25 -4.01 2.01
N PRO A 16 7.93 -4.20 2.20
CA PRO A 16 6.99 -3.10 2.08
C PRO A 16 7.26 -2.12 3.22
N ALA A 17 7.88 -0.99 2.89
CA ALA A 17 8.00 0.14 3.80
C ALA A 17 6.59 0.68 4.09
N TYR A 18 5.97 0.19 5.17
CA TYR A 18 4.67 0.63 5.64
C TYR A 18 4.80 1.95 6.41
N SER A 19 5.44 2.97 5.83
CA SER A 19 5.32 4.32 6.35
C SER A 19 4.31 5.07 5.50
N VAL A 20 3.07 5.18 6.00
CA VAL A 20 2.21 6.28 5.60
C VAL A 20 2.75 7.53 6.27
N ASP A 21 3.72 8.17 5.63
CA ASP A 21 4.03 9.55 5.93
C ASP A 21 2.79 10.38 5.56
N LEU A 22 1.90 10.57 6.54
CA LEU A 22 0.81 11.52 6.50
C LEU A 22 1.39 12.93 6.75
N GLY A 23 2.34 13.32 5.93
CA GLY A 23 2.97 14.63 5.93
C GLY A 23 3.24 15.01 4.48
N SER A 24 2.70 16.17 4.06
CA SER A 24 3.10 16.90 2.84
C SER A 24 4.58 16.67 2.56
N GLU A 25 4.98 16.28 1.36
CA GLU A 25 5.07 17.22 0.26
C GLU A 25 4.77 16.56 -1.08
N SER A 26 3.88 17.21 -1.82
CA SER A 26 3.89 17.22 -3.27
C SER A 26 5.32 17.39 -3.78
N SER A 27 5.93 16.32 -4.29
CA SER A 27 6.97 16.47 -5.32
C SER A 27 6.31 16.77 -6.66
N PHE A 28 5.59 17.89 -6.70
CA PHE A 28 5.30 18.65 -7.90
C PHE A 28 5.69 20.10 -7.61
N SER A 29 6.90 20.30 -7.10
CA SER A 29 7.50 21.62 -7.00
C SER A 29 7.95 22.06 -8.39
N HIS A 30 6.99 22.52 -9.20
CA HIS A 30 7.25 23.48 -10.26
C HIS A 30 6.83 24.85 -9.74
N SER A 31 7.82 25.68 -9.43
CA SER A 31 7.68 27.12 -9.18
C SER A 31 9.05 27.71 -9.51
N THR A 32 9.26 28.67 -10.40
CA THR A 32 8.41 29.41 -11.35
C THR A 32 9.40 30.10 -12.31
N SER A 33 9.03 30.24 -13.59
CA SER A 33 9.39 31.36 -14.51
C SER A 33 9.92 30.93 -15.89
N SER A 34 9.10 31.26 -16.89
CA SER A 34 9.42 31.70 -18.26
C SER A 34 10.43 30.93 -19.11
N SER A 35 9.88 30.40 -20.21
CA SER A 35 10.52 30.14 -21.51
C SER A 35 11.83 29.34 -21.50
N ASN A 36 11.70 28.03 -21.69
CA ASN A 36 12.22 27.36 -22.89
C ASN A 36 11.63 25.94 -22.94
N PHE A 37 10.80 25.70 -23.95
CA PHE A 37 10.52 24.35 -24.42
C PHE A 37 11.84 23.80 -24.96
N MET A 38 12.45 22.85 -24.26
CA MET A 38 13.66 22.18 -24.74
C MET A 38 13.52 20.68 -24.51
N GLU A 39 12.98 20.07 -25.56
CA GLU A 39 13.45 18.85 -26.21
C GLU A 39 13.96 17.72 -25.33
N SER A 40 13.20 16.62 -25.39
CA SER A 40 13.56 15.28 -24.96
C SER A 40 14.99 14.88 -25.36
N SER A 41 15.79 14.58 -24.35
CA SER A 41 16.63 13.40 -24.38
C SER A 41 16.46 12.69 -23.05
N SER A 42 15.40 11.88 -22.91
CA SER A 42 15.28 11.03 -21.74
C SER A 42 16.48 10.09 -21.73
N SER A 43 17.33 10.22 -20.71
CA SER A 43 18.32 9.19 -20.44
C SER A 43 17.55 7.96 -19.98
N ALA A 44 17.91 6.77 -20.48
CA ALA A 44 17.26 5.52 -20.06
C ALA A 44 17.29 5.31 -18.52
N SER A 45 18.21 5.99 -17.82
CA SER A 45 18.25 6.08 -16.36
C SER A 45 17.13 6.89 -15.74
N GLU A 46 16.76 8.04 -16.31
CA GLU A 46 15.66 8.89 -15.81
C GLU A 46 14.30 8.20 -16.00
N ASP A 47 14.09 7.53 -17.13
CA ASP A 47 12.86 6.75 -17.38
C ASP A 47 12.72 5.58 -16.39
N ALA A 48 13.82 4.93 -16.03
CA ALA A 48 13.83 3.85 -15.04
C ALA A 48 13.57 4.34 -13.60
N GLU A 49 14.04 5.54 -13.25
CA GLU A 49 13.75 6.17 -11.95
C GLU A 49 12.28 6.59 -11.87
N LEU A 50 11.75 7.20 -12.93
CA LEU A 50 10.33 7.58 -13.01
C LEU A 50 9.42 6.35 -12.86
N GLN A 51 9.74 5.25 -13.55
CA GLN A 51 8.96 4.01 -13.42
C GLN A 51 8.96 3.48 -11.99
N ARG A 52 10.09 3.54 -11.28
CA ARG A 52 10.16 3.17 -9.85
C ARG A 52 9.32 4.10 -8.98
N HIS A 53 9.28 5.40 -9.29
CA HIS A 53 8.47 6.36 -8.56
C HIS A 53 6.98 6.09 -8.75
N LEU A 54 6.56 5.80 -9.98
CA LEU A 54 5.17 5.44 -10.29
C LEU A 54 4.74 4.17 -9.56
N MET A 55 5.59 3.15 -9.50
CA MET A 55 5.29 1.92 -8.76
C MET A 55 5.09 2.16 -7.26
N ARG A 56 5.93 3.01 -6.64
CA ARG A 56 5.78 3.37 -5.22
C ARG A 56 4.51 4.16 -4.95
N GLU A 57 4.22 5.17 -5.77
CA GLU A 57 3.01 5.98 -5.62
C GLU A 57 1.74 5.16 -5.87
N GLN A 58 1.78 4.21 -6.82
CA GLN A 58 0.65 3.31 -7.06
C GLN A 58 0.34 2.43 -5.85
N GLN A 59 1.36 1.89 -5.19
CA GLN A 59 1.20 1.10 -3.96
C GLN A 59 0.62 1.96 -2.83
N ARG A 60 1.12 3.20 -2.67
CA ARG A 60 0.60 4.16 -1.69
C ARG A 60 -0.86 4.50 -1.94
N ALA A 61 -1.24 4.75 -3.19
CA ALA A 61 -2.62 5.05 -3.57
C ALA A 61 -3.57 3.88 -3.26
N GLN A 62 -3.15 2.65 -3.57
CA GLN A 62 -3.93 1.44 -3.23
C GLN A 62 -4.11 1.29 -1.72
N PHE A 63 -3.06 1.53 -0.93
CA PHE A 63 -3.16 1.48 0.53
C PHE A 63 -4.08 2.57 1.08
N GLN A 64 -4.00 3.79 0.54
CA GLN A 64 -4.87 4.89 0.94
C GLN A 64 -6.34 4.59 0.63
N GLU A 65 -6.63 3.93 -0.50
CA GLU A 65 -7.98 3.47 -0.81
C GLU A 65 -8.48 2.46 0.23
N GLN A 66 -7.64 1.54 0.69
CA GLN A 66 -8.00 0.61 1.77
C GLN A 66 -8.27 1.33 3.10
N ILE A 67 -7.47 2.34 3.45
CA ILE A 67 -7.73 3.19 4.63
C ILE A 67 -9.09 3.86 4.51
N ASN A 68 -9.39 4.48 3.36
CA ASN A 68 -10.68 5.12 3.13
C ASN A 68 -11.83 4.12 3.25
N LYS A 69 -11.63 2.89 2.73
CA LYS A 69 -12.62 1.82 2.87
C LYS A 69 -12.86 1.42 4.33
N PHE A 70 -11.82 1.36 5.15
CA PHE A 70 -11.96 1.10 6.59
C PHE A 70 -12.68 2.26 7.28
N ASN A 71 -12.37 3.50 6.92
CA ASN A 71 -13.05 4.67 7.46
C ASN A 71 -14.55 4.61 7.16
N ASP A 72 -14.95 4.36 5.91
CA ASP A 72 -16.38 4.28 5.55
C ASP A 72 -17.12 3.20 6.34
N ILE A 73 -16.55 1.99 6.42
CA ILE A 73 -17.19 0.86 7.09
C ILE A 73 -17.24 1.06 8.60
N CYS A 74 -16.11 1.42 9.21
CA CYS A 74 -16.01 1.53 10.65
C CYS A 74 -16.70 2.80 11.17
N TRP A 75 -16.84 3.84 10.35
CA TRP A 75 -17.69 4.98 10.65
C TRP A 75 -19.14 4.55 10.84
N GLU A 76 -19.74 3.93 9.83
CA GLU A 76 -21.13 3.45 9.89
C GLU A 76 -21.35 2.39 11.00
N THR A 77 -20.33 1.60 11.29
CA THR A 77 -20.44 0.50 12.28
C THR A 77 -20.29 0.99 13.73
N CYS A 78 -19.39 1.96 13.99
CA CYS A 78 -18.97 2.31 15.35
C CYS A 78 -19.39 3.71 15.81
N ILE A 79 -19.76 4.61 14.89
CA ILE A 79 -20.08 6.00 15.21
C ILE A 79 -21.60 6.23 15.12
N ASP A 80 -22.27 6.20 16.28
CA ASP A 80 -23.71 6.52 16.38
C ASP A 80 -23.94 8.04 16.48
N LYS A 81 -23.20 8.71 17.37
CA LYS A 81 -23.24 10.17 17.52
C LYS A 81 -21.83 10.76 17.45
N PRO A 82 -21.56 11.66 16.50
CA PRO A 82 -20.27 12.31 16.41
C PRO A 82 -20.06 13.21 17.64
N SER A 83 -18.89 13.09 18.25
CA SER A 83 -18.45 13.86 19.42
C SER A 83 -17.07 14.44 19.15
N SER A 84 -16.69 15.47 19.91
CA SER A 84 -15.35 16.07 19.83
C SER A 84 -14.22 15.13 20.28
N ARG A 85 -14.56 14.03 20.97
CA ARG A 85 -13.64 12.99 21.42
C ARG A 85 -14.30 11.63 21.25
N LEU A 86 -13.50 10.63 20.91
CA LEU A 86 -13.91 9.23 20.93
C LEU A 86 -13.98 8.78 22.40
N ASP A 87 -15.11 8.22 22.81
CA ASP A 87 -15.18 7.53 24.09
C ASP A 87 -14.56 6.12 23.96
N SER A 88 -14.22 5.52 25.11
CA SER A 88 -13.50 4.24 25.17
C SER A 88 -14.23 3.09 24.44
N LYS A 89 -15.57 3.11 24.42
CA LYS A 89 -16.35 2.08 23.72
C LYS A 89 -16.21 2.24 22.21
N THR A 90 -16.30 3.46 21.70
CA THR A 90 -16.11 3.74 20.28
C THR A 90 -14.69 3.46 19.82
N GLU A 91 -13.66 3.84 20.60
CA GLU A 91 -12.27 3.51 20.30
C GLU A 91 -12.07 1.98 20.20
N THR A 92 -12.56 1.23 21.20
CA THR A 92 -12.50 -0.24 21.19
C THR A 92 -13.26 -0.83 20.01
N CYS A 93 -14.40 -0.25 19.63
CA CYS A 93 -15.16 -0.67 18.46
C CYS A 93 -14.35 -0.51 17.18
N ILE A 94 -13.73 0.65 16.95
CA ILE A 94 -12.94 0.93 15.73
C ILE A 94 -11.76 -0.04 15.62
N VAL A 95 -11.01 -0.24 16.71
CA VAL A 95 -9.89 -1.20 16.74
C VAL A 95 -10.36 -2.60 16.35
N ASN A 96 -11.49 -3.05 16.91
CA ASN A 96 -12.06 -4.35 16.56
C ASN A 96 -12.59 -4.39 15.13
N CYS A 97 -13.25 -3.33 14.65
CA CYS A 97 -13.79 -3.24 13.31
C CYS A 97 -12.71 -3.46 12.25
N VAL A 98 -11.60 -2.73 12.34
CA VAL A 98 -10.47 -2.86 11.40
C VAL A 98 -9.87 -4.27 11.47
N ASN A 99 -9.57 -4.77 12.67
CA ASN A 99 -9.00 -6.11 12.85
C ASN A 99 -9.91 -7.22 12.29
N ARG A 100 -11.22 -7.15 12.56
CA ARG A 100 -12.20 -8.12 12.05
C ARG A 100 -12.32 -8.03 10.53
N PHE A 101 -12.28 -6.82 9.95
CA PHE A 101 -12.34 -6.66 8.50
C PHE A 101 -11.14 -7.34 7.82
N ILE A 102 -9.93 -7.11 8.32
CA ILE A 102 -8.71 -7.74 7.77
C ILE A 102 -8.78 -9.27 7.90
N ASP A 103 -9.15 -9.77 9.08
CA ASP A 103 -9.29 -11.22 9.34
C ASP A 103 -10.27 -11.88 8.36
N LEU A 104 -11.42 -11.24 8.13
CA LEU A 104 -12.46 -11.75 7.23
C LEU A 104 -11.99 -11.75 5.77
N ASN A 105 -11.33 -10.68 5.31
CA ASN A 105 -10.83 -10.63 3.94
C ASN A 105 -9.77 -11.70 3.69
N LEU A 106 -8.83 -11.88 4.63
CA LEU A 106 -7.81 -12.93 4.55
C LEU A 106 -8.46 -14.32 4.54
N PHE A 107 -9.41 -14.57 5.44
CA PHE A 107 -10.12 -15.84 5.50
C PHE A 107 -10.86 -16.15 4.19
N CYS A 108 -11.60 -15.18 3.66
CA CYS A 108 -12.29 -15.32 2.38
C CYS A 108 -11.31 -15.62 1.24
N ALA A 109 -10.23 -14.84 1.12
CA ALA A 109 -9.21 -15.03 0.09
C ALA A 109 -8.58 -16.43 0.16
N GLN A 110 -8.22 -16.89 1.36
CA GLN A 110 -7.69 -18.23 1.58
C GLN A 110 -8.68 -19.33 1.17
N LYS A 111 -9.97 -19.16 1.51
CA LYS A 111 -11.02 -20.12 1.12
C LYS A 111 -11.23 -20.17 -0.38
N PHE A 112 -11.26 -19.02 -1.06
CA PHE A 112 -11.35 -18.97 -2.51
C PHE A 112 -10.13 -19.64 -3.18
N ALA A 113 -8.92 -19.37 -2.68
CA ALA A 113 -7.71 -20.01 -3.19
C ALA A 113 -7.75 -21.54 -3.03
N GLN A 114 -8.23 -22.05 -1.90
CA GLN A 114 -8.41 -23.49 -1.66
C GLN A 114 -9.41 -24.11 -2.65
N MET A 115 -10.55 -23.44 -2.89
CA MET A 115 -11.57 -23.94 -3.83
C MET A 115 -11.06 -23.98 -5.28
N ILE A 116 -10.32 -22.97 -5.73
CA ILE A 116 -9.73 -22.93 -7.08
C ILE A 116 -8.77 -24.10 -7.30
N GLN A 117 -7.93 -24.41 -6.29
CA GLN A 117 -6.98 -25.53 -6.39
C GLN A 117 -7.69 -26.89 -6.43
N GLN A 118 -8.82 -27.05 -5.72
CA GLN A 118 -9.58 -28.31 -5.72
C GLN A 118 -10.38 -28.51 -7.01
N ASN A 119 -10.91 -27.43 -7.60
CA ASN A 119 -11.69 -27.51 -8.85
C ASN A 119 -10.85 -27.54 -10.13
N GLY A 120 -9.55 -27.22 -10.07
CA GLY A 120 -8.63 -27.25 -11.22
C GLY A 120 -8.01 -28.63 -11.53
N GLY A 121 -8.50 -29.70 -10.89
CA GLY A 121 -7.97 -31.06 -10.99
C GLY A 121 -8.76 -32.03 -11.88
N PHE A 122 -9.30 -31.56 -13.01
CA PHE A 122 -9.83 -32.38 -14.10
C PHE A 122 -9.25 -31.97 -15.44
#